data_AF-A0A7S0GHL1-F1
#
_entry.id   AF-A0A7S0GHL1-F1
#
_cell.length_a   1.000
_cell.length_b   1.000
_cell.length_c   1.000
_cell.angle_alpha   90.00
_cell.angle_beta   90.00
_cell.angle_gamma   90.00
#
_symmetry.space_group_name_H-M   'P 1'
#
loop_
_entity.id
_entity.type
_entity.pdbx_description
1 polymer ?
#
loop_
_entity_poly.entity_id
_entity_poly.type
_entity_poly.pdbx_seq_one_letter_code
_entity_poly.pdbx_strand_id
1 'polypeptide(L)'
;VVDIVGQIKKHILAPRAKTQLSLNLYFQGAAVQLSERYTDQTKMLFLCLVYAPIFPSAYFIGGVSMFIQYYVDKYCLLRVWANAPHIGTQLEKSRRKVMYIVLVIHALFTAFLWGSFPFDDVCEVGDAGGSGVGTYTVRNETDMFRIEIDNPKLVQQCSESFNFREFSFRGIGSKGRKESWMLGKNQEGITYLLEWTSLVILITWVIGVSGKKF
;
A
#
# COMPACT_ATOMS: atom_id res chain seq x y z
N VAL A 1 -1.30 24.01 -7.05
CA VAL A 1 -1.40 25.26 -6.27
C VAL A 1 -1.67 26.39 -7.24
N VAL A 2 -2.77 27.11 -7.07
CA VAL A 2 -3.09 28.30 -7.89
C VAL A 2 -2.24 29.45 -7.37
N ASP A 3 -1.39 30.03 -8.23
CA ASP A 3 -0.54 31.17 -7.86
C ASP A 3 -1.33 32.48 -7.89
N ILE A 4 -2.15 32.68 -6.86
CA ILE A 4 -2.96 33.90 -6.67
C ILE A 4 -2.04 35.13 -6.58
N VAL A 5 -0.91 34.99 -5.89
CA VAL A 5 0.06 36.06 -5.67
C VAL A 5 0.69 36.49 -6.99
N GLY A 6 1.08 35.55 -7.85
CA GLY A 6 1.61 35.84 -9.18
C GLY A 6 0.59 36.51 -10.09
N GLN A 7 -0.69 36.11 -10.02
CA GLN A 7 -1.74 36.77 -10.81
C GLN A 7 -1.98 38.21 -10.37
N ILE A 8 -1.98 38.48 -9.06
CA ILE A 8 -2.08 39.84 -8.50
C ILE A 8 -0.88 40.69 -8.93
N LYS A 9 0.34 40.14 -8.88
CA LYS A 9 1.55 40.82 -9.35
C LYS A 9 1.45 41.23 -10.81
N LYS A 10 0.94 40.33 -11.68
CA LYS A 10 0.78 40.59 -13.11
C LYS A 10 -0.32 41.60 -13.43
N HIS A 11 -1.45 41.57 -12.73
CA HIS A 11 -2.61 42.41 -13.08
C HIS A 11 -2.64 43.76 -12.36
N ILE A 12 -2.10 43.86 -11.14
CA ILE A 12 -2.20 45.07 -10.31
C ILE A 12 -0.85 45.80 -10.20
N LEU A 13 0.25 45.07 -9.99
CA LEU A 13 1.57 45.66 -9.72
C LEU A 13 2.36 45.94 -11.01
N ALA A 14 2.30 45.05 -12.00
CA ALA A 14 2.99 45.21 -13.28
C ALA A 14 2.64 46.51 -14.04
N PRO A 15 1.36 46.94 -14.18
CA PRO A 15 1.05 48.19 -14.87
C PRO A 15 1.51 49.45 -14.12
N ARG A 16 1.93 49.32 -12.85
CA ARG A 16 2.43 50.43 -12.02
C ARG A 16 3.97 50.45 -11.92
N ALA A 17 4.67 49.58 -12.63
CA ALA A 17 6.12 49.51 -12.62
C ALA A 17 6.73 50.70 -13.39
N LYS A 18 7.71 51.39 -12.77
CA LYS A 18 8.38 52.56 -13.37
C LYS A 18 9.47 52.20 -14.37
N THR A 19 10.03 50.99 -14.28
CA THR A 19 11.13 50.53 -15.15
C THR A 19 10.75 49.24 -15.86
N GLN A 20 11.27 49.05 -17.07
CA GLN A 20 11.06 47.81 -17.84
C GLN A 20 11.59 46.58 -17.11
N LEU A 21 12.70 46.73 -16.37
CA LEU A 21 13.26 45.65 -15.55
C LEU A 21 12.26 45.23 -14.46
N SER A 22 11.70 46.19 -13.73
CA SER A 22 10.69 45.89 -12.70
C SER A 22 9.43 45.26 -13.28
N LEU A 23 9.00 45.69 -14.47
CA LEU A 23 7.88 45.06 -15.18
C LEU A 23 8.17 43.59 -15.50
N ASN A 24 9.34 43.30 -16.08
CA ASN A 24 9.75 41.93 -16.39
C ASN A 24 9.83 41.04 -15.14
N LEU A 25 10.27 41.58 -13.99
CA LEU A 25 10.30 40.85 -12.72
C LEU A 25 8.90 40.45 -12.23
N TYR A 26 7.88 41.29 -12.43
CA TYR A 26 6.50 40.93 -12.07
C TYR A 26 5.88 39.87 -12.99
N PHE A 27 6.39 39.70 -14.21
CA PHE A 27 5.97 38.65 -15.13
C PHE A 27 6.73 37.33 -14.95
N GLN A 28 7.78 37.30 -14.13
CA GLN A 28 8.51 36.08 -13.82
C GLN A 28 7.57 35.06 -13.14
N GLY A 29 7.64 33.80 -13.61
CA GLY A 29 6.83 32.71 -13.04
C GLY A 29 7.23 32.38 -11.59
N ALA A 30 6.38 31.63 -10.90
CA ALA A 30 6.67 31.18 -9.54
C ALA A 30 7.88 30.22 -9.53
N ALA A 31 8.77 30.38 -8.55
CA ALA A 31 9.84 29.42 -8.30
C ALA A 31 9.25 28.13 -7.73
N VAL A 32 9.64 26.98 -8.29
CA VAL A 32 9.14 25.67 -7.87
C VAL A 32 10.26 24.76 -7.45
N GLN A 33 10.07 24.16 -6.28
CA GLN A 33 10.95 23.11 -5.77
C GLN A 33 10.47 21.76 -6.34
N LEU A 34 11.17 21.30 -7.37
CA LEU A 34 10.86 20.05 -8.05
C LEU A 34 10.96 18.84 -7.09
N SER A 35 11.89 18.89 -6.14
CA SER A 35 12.11 17.86 -5.11
C SER A 35 10.89 17.62 -4.23
N GLU A 36 10.18 18.67 -3.84
CA GLU A 36 8.97 18.60 -3.02
C GLU A 36 7.87 17.84 -3.77
N ARG A 37 7.65 18.19 -5.05
CA ARG A 37 6.65 17.53 -5.91
C ARG A 37 6.93 16.04 -6.10
N TYR A 38 8.19 15.67 -6.33
CA TYR A 38 8.54 14.25 -6.45
C TYR A 38 8.37 13.50 -5.13
N THR A 39 8.63 14.15 -4.00
CA THR A 39 8.42 13.56 -2.68
C THR A 39 6.94 13.33 -2.41
N ASP A 40 6.09 14.32 -2.72
CA ASP A 40 4.63 14.20 -2.58
C ASP A 40 4.07 13.07 -3.44
N GLN A 41 4.48 12.99 -4.71
CA GLN A 41 4.07 11.89 -5.59
C GLN A 41 4.53 10.53 -5.03
N THR A 42 5.77 10.43 -4.55
CA THR A 42 6.30 9.17 -4.00
C THR A 42 5.56 8.76 -2.72
N LYS A 43 5.24 9.71 -1.84
CA LYS A 43 4.47 9.48 -0.62
C LYS A 43 3.07 8.96 -0.95
N MET A 44 2.39 9.56 -1.92
CA MET A 44 1.06 9.11 -2.35
C MET A 44 1.12 7.70 -2.94
N LEU A 45 2.12 7.40 -3.78
CA LEU A 45 2.31 6.06 -4.33
C LEU A 45 2.56 5.01 -3.23
N PHE A 46 3.46 5.32 -2.28
CA PHE A 46 3.77 4.46 -1.15
C PHE A 46 2.52 4.16 -0.31
N LEU A 47 1.77 5.20 0.05
CA LEU A 47 0.55 5.06 0.85
C LEU A 47 -0.48 4.17 0.13
N CYS A 48 -0.72 4.42 -1.16
CA CYS A 48 -1.70 3.66 -1.93
C CYS A 48 -1.31 2.18 -2.02
N LEU A 49 -0.03 1.88 -2.23
CA LEU A 49 0.46 0.50 -2.31
C LEU A 49 0.42 -0.19 -0.95
N VAL A 50 0.84 0.46 0.14
CA VAL A 50 0.83 -0.17 1.48
C VAL A 50 -0.59 -0.48 1.95
N TYR A 51 -1.57 0.39 1.67
CA TYR A 51 -2.96 0.19 2.11
C TYR A 51 -3.80 -0.67 1.17
N ALA A 52 -3.35 -0.88 -0.08
CA ALA A 52 -4.08 -1.68 -1.06
C ALA A 52 -4.46 -3.10 -0.63
N PRO A 53 -3.62 -3.88 0.08
CA PRO A 53 -3.97 -5.23 0.53
C PRO A 53 -5.17 -5.27 1.49
N ILE A 54 -5.37 -4.20 2.26
CA ILE A 54 -6.49 -4.07 3.20
C ILE A 54 -7.71 -3.46 2.50
N PHE A 55 -7.48 -2.46 1.65
CA PHE A 55 -8.51 -1.69 0.98
C PHE A 55 -8.18 -1.53 -0.52
N PRO A 56 -8.65 -2.43 -1.40
CA PRO A 56 -8.27 -2.45 -2.81
C PRO A 56 -8.70 -1.18 -3.57
N SER A 57 -9.73 -0.48 -3.10
CA SER A 57 -10.16 0.84 -3.58
C SER A 57 -9.09 1.94 -3.40
N ALA A 58 -8.06 1.71 -2.57
CA ALA A 58 -6.90 2.60 -2.49
C ALA A 58 -6.20 2.77 -3.86
N TYR A 59 -6.20 1.73 -4.72
CA TYR A 59 -5.66 1.86 -6.08
C TYR A 59 -6.44 2.86 -6.92
N PHE A 60 -7.77 2.86 -6.80
CA PHE A 60 -8.63 3.77 -7.56
C PHE A 60 -8.45 5.21 -7.07
N ILE A 61 -8.48 5.43 -5.75
CA ILE A 61 -8.28 6.75 -5.15
C ILE A 61 -6.87 7.28 -5.49
N GLY A 62 -5.85 6.43 -5.37
CA GLY A 62 -4.48 6.75 -5.74
C GLY A 62 -4.34 7.10 -7.22
N GLY A 63 -4.96 6.32 -8.10
CA GLY A 63 -4.97 6.56 -9.54
C GLY A 63 -5.63 7.89 -9.91
N VAL A 64 -6.81 8.18 -9.34
CA VAL A 64 -7.50 9.48 -9.55
C VAL A 64 -6.68 10.63 -8.99
N SER A 65 -6.07 10.49 -7.81
CA SER A 65 -5.19 11.52 -7.24
C SER A 65 -4.00 11.81 -8.13
N MET A 66 -3.33 10.77 -8.65
CA MET A 66 -2.20 10.91 -9.58
C MET A 66 -2.62 11.54 -10.91
N PHE A 67 -3.80 11.17 -11.41
CA PHE A 67 -4.36 11.76 -12.63
C PHE A 67 -4.60 13.26 -12.45
N ILE A 68 -5.27 13.68 -11.37
CA ILE A 68 -5.49 15.11 -11.09
C ILE A 68 -4.14 15.84 -10.96
N GLN A 69 -3.18 15.28 -10.22
CA GLN A 69 -1.84 15.85 -10.07
C GLN A 69 -1.15 16.02 -11.43
N TYR A 70 -1.25 15.04 -12.33
CA TYR A 70 -0.68 15.14 -13.68
C TYR A 70 -1.24 16.34 -14.45
N TYR A 71 -2.55 16.56 -14.46
CA TYR A 71 -3.14 17.71 -15.17
C TYR A 71 -2.79 19.04 -14.52
N VAL A 72 -2.80 19.10 -13.20
CA VAL A 72 -2.42 20.32 -12.45
C VAL A 72 -0.96 20.66 -12.71
N ASP A 73 -0.05 19.70 -12.59
CA ASP A 73 1.38 19.91 -12.80
C ASP A 73 1.67 20.28 -14.27
N LYS A 74 1.00 19.63 -15.23
CA LYS A 74 1.09 19.99 -16.65
C LYS A 74 0.65 21.43 -16.91
N TYR A 75 -0.46 21.86 -16.32
CA TYR A 75 -0.94 23.23 -16.45
C TYR A 75 0.03 24.23 -15.82
N CYS A 76 0.51 23.93 -14.61
CA CYS A 76 1.43 24.78 -13.90
C CYS A 76 2.79 24.92 -14.59
N LEU A 77 3.33 23.83 -15.14
CA LEU A 77 4.59 23.82 -15.87
C LEU A 77 4.52 24.69 -17.14
N LEU A 78 3.39 24.69 -17.85
CA LEU A 78 3.23 25.44 -19.09
C LEU A 78 2.88 26.92 -18.91
N ARG A 79 2.23 27.31 -17.79
CA ARG A 79 1.65 28.67 -17.66
C ARG A 79 2.02 29.43 -16.40
N VAL A 80 2.46 28.78 -15.33
CA VAL A 80 2.60 29.41 -14.00
C VAL A 80 4.05 29.43 -13.54
N TRP A 81 4.77 28.33 -13.71
CA TRP A 81 6.10 28.17 -13.16
C TRP A 81 7.16 28.87 -14.02
N ALA A 82 8.17 29.41 -13.35
CA ALA A 82 9.37 29.85 -14.04
C ALA A 82 10.08 28.64 -14.64
N ASN A 83 10.88 28.88 -15.69
CA ASN A 83 11.65 27.82 -16.32
C ASN A 83 12.54 27.16 -15.26
N ALA A 84 12.39 25.84 -15.10
CA ALA A 84 13.12 25.11 -14.09
C ALA A 84 14.63 25.16 -14.39
N PRO A 85 15.50 25.16 -13.37
CA PRO A 85 16.92 24.95 -13.60
C PRO A 85 17.11 23.62 -14.33
N HIS A 86 18.14 23.53 -15.19
CA HIS A 86 18.45 22.29 -15.91
C HIS A 86 18.96 21.24 -14.92
N ILE A 87 18.03 20.52 -14.31
CA ILE A 87 18.33 19.36 -13.46
C ILE A 87 18.54 18.19 -14.41
N GLY A 88 19.78 17.67 -14.45
CA GLY A 88 20.12 16.54 -15.30
C GLY A 88 19.40 15.24 -14.91
N THR A 89 19.73 14.14 -15.58
CA THR A 89 19.10 12.82 -15.42
C THR A 89 19.28 12.15 -14.05
N GLN A 90 19.98 12.81 -13.11
CA GLN A 90 20.22 12.28 -11.77
C GLN A 90 18.94 12.13 -10.95
N LEU A 91 17.99 13.05 -11.11
CA LEU A 91 16.73 13.01 -10.39
C LEU A 91 15.87 11.81 -10.81
N GLU A 92 15.87 11.50 -12.10
CA GLU A 92 15.17 10.35 -12.65
C GLU A 92 15.77 9.03 -12.14
N LYS A 93 17.11 8.93 -12.11
CA LYS A 93 17.81 7.77 -11.56
C LYS A 93 17.48 7.55 -10.08
N SER A 94 17.43 8.63 -9.29
CA SER A 94 17.06 8.57 -7.87
C SER A 94 15.63 8.08 -7.69
N ARG A 95 14.66 8.69 -8.39
CA ARG A 95 13.24 8.31 -8.33
C ARG A 95 13.03 6.84 -8.68
N ARG A 96 13.71 6.34 -9.71
CA ARG A 96 13.62 4.95 -10.14
C ARG A 96 14.03 3.98 -9.04
N LYS A 97 15.11 4.28 -8.31
CA LYS A 97 15.55 3.47 -7.15
C LYS A 97 14.50 3.44 -6.04
N VAL A 98 13.94 4.61 -5.71
CA VAL A 98 12.90 4.70 -4.66
C VAL A 98 11.64 3.93 -5.06
N MET A 99 11.22 4.00 -6.33
CA MET A 99 10.07 3.24 -6.82
C MET A 99 10.25 1.72 -6.68
N TYR A 100 11.45 1.19 -6.95
CA TYR A 100 11.75 -0.22 -6.71
C TYR A 100 11.70 -0.59 -5.23
N ILE A 101 12.24 0.25 -4.35
CA ILE A 101 12.18 0.02 -2.90
C ILE A 101 10.73 -0.04 -2.41
N VAL A 102 9.88 0.89 -2.87
CA VAL A 102 8.46 0.91 -2.52
C VAL A 102 7.75 -0.37 -2.99
N LEU A 103 8.07 -0.90 -4.17
CA LEU A 103 7.51 -2.16 -4.66
C LEU A 103 7.93 -3.35 -3.80
N VAL A 104 9.19 -3.43 -3.37
CA VAL A 104 9.67 -4.48 -2.47
C VAL A 104 8.93 -4.40 -1.13
N ILE A 105 8.80 -3.20 -0.55
CA ILE A 105 8.07 -3.01 0.70
C ILE A 105 6.60 -3.43 0.54
N HIS A 106 5.96 -3.04 -0.55
CA HIS A 106 4.57 -3.44 -0.83
C HIS A 106 4.42 -4.96 -0.93
N ALA A 107 5.31 -5.65 -1.65
CA ALA A 107 5.27 -7.11 -1.78
C ALA A 107 5.44 -7.81 -0.42
N LEU A 108 6.41 -7.37 0.39
CA LEU A 108 6.64 -7.92 1.73
C LEU A 108 5.47 -7.64 2.67
N PHE A 109 4.94 -6.41 2.65
CA PHE A 109 3.81 -6.01 3.50
C PHE A 109 2.54 -6.78 3.13
N THR A 110 2.30 -6.98 1.83
CA THR A 110 1.17 -7.78 1.34
C THR A 110 1.30 -9.23 1.77
N ALA A 111 2.47 -9.86 1.58
CA ALA A 111 2.72 -11.23 2.01
C ALA A 111 2.55 -11.37 3.54
N PHE A 112 3.06 -10.42 4.31
CA PHE A 112 2.91 -10.41 5.77
C PHE A 112 1.44 -10.30 6.21
N LEU A 113 0.68 -9.39 5.61
CA LEU A 113 -0.71 -9.14 5.99
C LEU A 113 -1.60 -10.35 5.70
N TRP A 114 -1.42 -10.99 4.54
CA TRP A 114 -2.16 -12.19 4.16
C TRP A 114 -1.69 -13.43 4.91
N GLY A 115 -0.39 -13.56 5.21
CA GLY A 115 0.14 -14.69 5.99
C GLY A 115 -0.15 -14.63 7.49
N SER A 116 -0.45 -13.44 8.02
CA SER A 116 -0.72 -13.21 9.46
C SER A 116 -2.18 -12.86 9.74
N PHE A 117 -3.10 -13.16 8.81
CA PHE A 117 -4.49 -12.77 8.96
C PHE A 117 -5.15 -13.58 10.11
N PRO A 118 -5.66 -12.92 11.16
CA PRO A 118 -6.05 -13.59 12.41
C PRO A 118 -7.26 -14.51 12.26
N PHE A 119 -8.07 -14.31 11.22
CA PHE A 119 -9.26 -15.12 10.96
C PHE A 119 -8.97 -16.39 10.16
N ASP A 120 -7.74 -16.57 9.67
CA ASP A 120 -7.37 -17.68 8.80
C ASP A 120 -6.52 -18.77 9.50
N ASP A 121 -6.08 -18.56 10.75
CA ASP A 121 -5.30 -19.55 11.54
C ASP A 121 -6.21 -20.50 12.33
N VAL A 122 -7.18 -21.10 11.64
CA VAL A 122 -8.21 -21.95 12.23
C VAL A 122 -8.06 -23.39 11.72
N CYS A 123 -7.87 -24.33 12.64
CA CYS A 123 -7.70 -25.75 12.37
C CYS A 123 -8.97 -26.50 12.75
N GLU A 124 -9.37 -27.47 11.94
CA GLU A 124 -10.37 -28.46 12.34
C GLU A 124 -9.75 -29.32 13.45
N VAL A 125 -10.23 -29.16 14.68
CA VAL A 125 -9.99 -30.14 15.72
C VAL A 125 -10.90 -31.30 15.35
N GLY A 126 -10.33 -32.49 15.10
CA GLY A 126 -11.08 -33.67 14.69
C GLY A 126 -12.31 -33.93 15.58
N ASP A 127 -13.25 -34.74 15.09
CA ASP A 127 -14.58 -34.97 15.69
C ASP A 127 -14.54 -34.85 17.21
N ALA A 128 -15.11 -33.76 17.70
CA ALA A 128 -15.34 -33.56 19.11
C ALA A 128 -16.04 -34.81 19.62
N GLY A 129 -15.39 -35.58 20.48
CA GLY A 129 -16.07 -36.64 21.20
C GLY A 129 -17.18 -36.01 22.05
N GLY A 130 -18.38 -35.85 21.47
CA GLY A 130 -19.64 -35.44 22.09
C GLY A 130 -19.71 -34.06 22.78
N SER A 131 -18.60 -33.34 22.96
CA SER A 131 -18.59 -32.11 23.78
C SER A 131 -19.08 -30.90 22.98
N GLY A 132 -20.40 -30.73 22.92
CA GLY A 132 -21.04 -29.62 22.19
C GLY A 132 -22.23 -30.05 21.31
N VAL A 133 -22.46 -31.36 21.17
CA VAL A 133 -23.63 -31.90 20.46
C VAL A 133 -24.80 -31.91 21.42
N GLY A 134 -25.83 -31.12 21.13
CA GLY A 134 -27.03 -31.06 21.97
C GLY A 134 -27.98 -29.96 21.54
N THR A 135 -29.18 -30.02 22.08
CA THR A 135 -30.19 -28.98 21.87
C THR A 135 -30.01 -27.92 22.95
N TYR A 136 -29.60 -26.71 22.55
CA TYR A 136 -29.46 -25.58 23.46
C TYR A 136 -30.69 -24.68 23.36
N THR A 137 -31.34 -24.40 24.48
CA THR A 137 -32.44 -23.44 24.54
C THR A 137 -31.92 -22.09 25.02
N VAL A 138 -31.89 -21.10 24.13
CA VAL A 138 -31.56 -19.72 24.49
C VAL A 138 -32.87 -18.99 24.79
N ARG A 139 -33.02 -18.52 26.02
CA ARG A 139 -34.18 -17.72 26.43
C ARG A 139 -33.83 -16.25 26.23
N ASN A 140 -34.58 -15.58 25.37
CA ASN A 140 -34.66 -14.13 25.36
C ASN A 140 -35.93 -13.71 26.14
N GLU A 141 -36.02 -12.45 26.58
CA GLU A 141 -37.03 -11.96 27.54
C GLU A 141 -38.49 -12.29 27.19
N THR A 142 -38.81 -12.55 25.91
CA THR A 142 -40.15 -12.89 25.44
C THR A 142 -40.27 -14.22 24.65
N ASP A 143 -39.16 -14.76 24.13
CA ASP A 143 -39.17 -15.95 23.25
C ASP A 143 -38.07 -16.97 23.60
N MET A 144 -38.38 -18.26 23.41
CA MET A 144 -37.42 -19.35 23.54
C MET A 144 -37.04 -19.90 22.16
N PHE A 145 -35.76 -19.80 21.81
CA PHE A 145 -35.22 -20.36 20.58
C PHE A 145 -34.43 -21.65 20.88
N ARG A 146 -34.72 -22.72 20.14
CA ARG A 146 -33.97 -23.98 20.20
C ARG A 146 -32.94 -24.00 19.08
N ILE A 147 -31.68 -24.16 19.45
CA ILE A 147 -30.57 -24.34 18.52
C ILE A 147 -30.15 -25.80 18.64
N GLU A 148 -30.36 -26.57 17.58
CA GLU A 148 -29.92 -27.95 17.46
C GLU A 148 -28.60 -27.95 16.69
N ILE A 149 -27.52 -28.35 17.38
CA ILE A 149 -26.19 -28.43 16.79
C ILE A 149 -25.95 -29.89 16.41
N ASP A 150 -26.27 -30.22 15.17
CA ASP A 150 -26.00 -31.54 14.59
C ASP A 150 -24.59 -31.55 13.99
N ASN A 151 -23.72 -32.38 14.57
CA ASN A 151 -22.31 -32.56 14.18
C ASN A 151 -21.46 -31.26 14.11
N PRO A 152 -21.13 -30.62 15.25
CA PRO A 152 -20.30 -29.43 15.27
C PRO A 152 -18.88 -29.78 14.82
N LYS A 153 -18.47 -29.18 13.70
CA LYS A 153 -17.04 -29.07 13.41
C LYS A 153 -16.41 -28.14 14.43
N LEU A 154 -15.66 -28.71 15.38
CA LEU A 154 -14.87 -27.90 16.29
C LEU A 154 -13.70 -27.30 15.51
N VAL A 155 -13.62 -25.98 15.61
CA VAL A 155 -12.56 -25.20 15.03
C VAL A 155 -11.80 -24.54 16.17
N GLN A 156 -10.50 -24.80 16.25
CA GLN A 156 -9.60 -24.15 17.21
C GLN A 156 -8.59 -23.31 16.47
N GLN A 157 -8.17 -22.21 17.09
CA GLN A 157 -7.05 -21.43 16.57
C GLN A 157 -5.76 -22.27 16.64
N CYS A 158 -5.15 -22.53 15.48
CA CYS A 158 -3.99 -23.43 15.36
C CYS A 158 -2.77 -22.94 16.15
N SER A 159 -2.65 -21.64 16.38
CA SER A 159 -1.57 -21.05 17.17
C SER A 159 -2.09 -20.12 18.27
N GLU A 160 -2.16 -20.66 19.50
CA GLU A 160 -2.46 -19.88 20.71
C GLU A 160 -1.25 -19.10 21.25
N SER A 161 -0.05 -19.31 20.69
CA SER A 161 1.13 -18.55 21.13
C SER A 161 1.27 -17.26 20.33
N PHE A 162 0.64 -16.19 20.83
CA PHE A 162 0.85 -14.79 20.45
C PHE A 162 2.26 -14.29 20.83
N ASN A 163 3.27 -15.15 20.76
CA ASN A 163 4.66 -14.74 20.88
C ASN A 163 5.13 -14.39 19.47
N PHE A 164 5.77 -13.22 19.34
CA PHE A 164 6.43 -12.63 18.16
C PHE A 164 7.47 -13.57 17.51
N ARG A 165 7.12 -14.82 17.18
CA ARG A 165 8.04 -15.78 16.60
C ARG A 165 8.14 -15.56 15.10
N GLU A 166 9.36 -15.18 14.74
CA GLU A 166 10.06 -15.37 13.47
C GLU A 166 9.25 -14.97 12.22
N PHE A 167 9.72 -13.89 11.58
CA PHE A 167 9.43 -13.57 10.19
C PHE A 167 9.82 -14.78 9.32
N SER A 168 8.91 -15.74 9.24
CA SER A 168 9.09 -17.02 8.58
C SER A 168 8.02 -17.08 7.52
N PHE A 169 8.42 -16.92 6.26
CA PHE A 169 7.59 -17.27 5.11
C PHE A 169 7.16 -18.73 5.30
N ARG A 170 5.88 -18.96 5.61
CA ARG A 170 5.40 -20.28 6.05
C ARG A 170 5.55 -21.32 4.94
N GLY A 171 5.58 -20.89 3.68
CA GLY A 171 5.86 -21.70 2.50
C GLY A 171 7.24 -22.32 2.40
N ILE A 172 8.23 -21.89 3.21
CA ILE A 172 9.61 -22.44 3.18
C ILE A 172 9.84 -23.55 4.23
N GLY A 173 8.97 -23.70 5.24
CA GLY A 173 9.39 -24.39 6.48
C GLY A 173 8.39 -25.27 7.22
N SER A 174 7.15 -25.47 6.77
CA SER A 174 6.23 -26.40 7.47
C SER A 174 6.45 -27.86 7.05
N LYS A 175 7.65 -28.41 7.25
CA LYS A 175 7.95 -29.82 6.98
C LYS A 175 7.39 -30.80 8.03
N GLY A 176 6.52 -30.36 8.93
CA GLY A 176 6.11 -31.13 10.10
C GLY A 176 4.62 -31.13 10.48
N ARG A 177 3.77 -30.28 9.90
CA ARG A 177 2.33 -30.30 10.20
C ARG A 177 1.56 -30.89 9.02
N LYS A 178 0.99 -32.09 9.23
CA LYS A 178 0.11 -32.80 8.28
C LYS A 178 -1.29 -32.18 8.20
N GLU A 179 -1.57 -31.17 9.02
CA GLU A 179 -2.87 -30.52 9.12
C GLU A 179 -2.87 -29.23 8.31
N SER A 180 -3.92 -29.04 7.50
CA SER A 180 -4.16 -27.80 6.77
C SER A 180 -4.28 -26.66 7.79
N TRP A 181 -3.33 -25.74 7.76
CA TRP A 181 -3.27 -24.59 8.67
C TRP A 181 -4.31 -23.49 8.33
N MET A 182 -5.00 -23.64 7.19
CA MET A 182 -6.11 -22.83 6.72
C MET A 182 -7.27 -23.76 6.28
N LEU A 183 -8.51 -23.37 6.60
CA LEU A 183 -9.74 -24.11 6.21
C LEU A 183 -9.92 -24.19 4.68
N GLY A 184 -9.48 -23.16 3.94
CA GLY A 184 -9.66 -23.05 2.49
C GLY A 184 -8.40 -23.40 1.70
N LYS A 185 -8.45 -24.50 0.93
CA LYS A 185 -7.37 -24.87 -0.03
C LYS A 185 -7.02 -23.75 -1.02
N ASN A 186 -8.01 -22.93 -1.40
CA ASN A 186 -7.81 -21.80 -2.31
C ASN A 186 -7.04 -20.65 -1.65
N GLN A 187 -7.31 -20.36 -0.37
CA GLN A 187 -6.61 -19.31 0.38
C GLN A 187 -5.16 -19.71 0.64
N GLU A 188 -4.93 -20.98 1.01
CA GLU A 188 -3.58 -21.52 1.15
C GLU A 188 -2.76 -21.38 -0.14
N GLY A 189 -3.37 -21.70 -1.29
CA GLY A 189 -2.74 -21.53 -2.60
C GLY A 189 -2.40 -20.07 -2.93
N ILE A 190 -3.29 -19.13 -2.61
CA ILE A 190 -3.05 -17.69 -2.83
C ILE A 190 -1.91 -17.19 -1.93
N THR A 191 -1.91 -17.56 -0.65
CA THR A 191 -0.85 -17.17 0.29
C THR A 191 0.50 -17.71 -0.15
N TYR A 192 0.57 -18.98 -0.57
CA TYR A 192 1.80 -19.56 -1.11
C TYR A 192 2.30 -18.79 -2.35
N LEU A 193 1.40 -18.46 -3.27
CA LEU A 193 1.76 -17.67 -4.46
C LEU A 193 2.26 -16.28 -4.08
N LEU A 194 1.65 -15.61 -3.11
CA LEU A 194 2.07 -14.29 -2.62
C LEU A 194 3.45 -14.35 -1.93
N GLU A 195 3.71 -15.37 -1.12
CA GLU A 195 5.01 -15.55 -0.47
C GLU A 195 6.12 -15.78 -1.50
N TRP A 196 5.91 -16.68 -2.47
CA TRP A 196 6.91 -16.93 -3.52
C TRP A 196 7.14 -15.74 -4.44
N THR A 197 6.08 -15.03 -4.83
CA THR A 197 6.22 -13.83 -5.64
C THR A 197 6.97 -12.72 -4.89
N SER A 198 6.74 -12.56 -3.58
CA SER A 198 7.49 -11.60 -2.76
C SER A 198 8.99 -11.95 -2.67
N LEU A 199 9.33 -13.24 -2.56
CA LEU A 199 10.71 -13.72 -2.58
C LEU A 199 11.39 -13.49 -3.94
N VAL A 200 10.70 -13.78 -5.04
CA VAL A 200 11.20 -13.50 -6.39
C VAL A 200 11.46 -12.01 -6.57
N ILE A 201 10.55 -11.15 -6.12
CA ILE A 201 10.72 -9.69 -6.17
C ILE A 201 11.93 -9.26 -5.33
N LEU A 202 12.11 -9.81 -4.13
CA LEU A 202 13.26 -9.50 -3.28
C LEU A 202 14.57 -9.97 -3.90
N ILE A 203 14.63 -11.20 -4.42
CA ILE A 203 15.81 -11.76 -5.08
C ILE A 203 16.17 -10.95 -6.33
N THR A 204 15.20 -10.65 -7.19
CA THR A 204 15.44 -9.83 -8.39
C THR A 204 15.92 -8.42 -8.03
N TRP A 205 15.41 -7.84 -6.94
CA TRP A 205 15.91 -6.56 -6.43
C TRP A 205 17.35 -6.68 -5.92
N VAL A 206 17.67 -7.68 -5.09
CA VAL A 206 19.03 -7.91 -4.57
C VAL A 206 20.01 -8.13 -5.71
N ILE A 207 19.67 -8.95 -6.71
CA ILE A 207 20.51 -9.20 -7.90
C ILE A 207 20.63 -7.92 -8.74
N GLY A 208 19.55 -7.18 -8.95
CA GLY A 208 19.56 -5.94 -9.74
C GLY A 208 20.34 -4.80 -9.09
N VAL A 209 20.37 -4.74 -7.76
CA VAL A 209 21.17 -3.78 -6.98
C VAL A 209 22.63 -4.22 -6.89
N SER A 210 22.89 -5.50 -6.61
CA SER A 210 24.25 -6.05 -6.48
C SER A 210 24.97 -6.18 -7.83
N GLY A 211 24.23 -6.36 -8.93
CA GLY A 211 24.76 -6.47 -10.28
C GLY A 211 25.20 -5.13 -10.89
N LYS A 212 24.74 -4.00 -10.33
CA LYS A 212 25.29 -2.68 -10.64
C LYS A 212 26.39 -2.36 -9.64
N LYS A 213 27.60 -2.88 -9.91
CA LYS A 213 28.82 -2.32 -9.30
C LYS A 213 28.81 -0.80 -9.55
N PHE A 214 29.01 -0.05 -8.47
CA PHE A 214 29.14 1.40 -8.46
C PHE A 214 30.18 1.89 -9.46
#